data_AF-A0A0M7B892-F1
#
_entry.id   AF-A0A0M7B892-F1
#
_cell.length_a   1.000
_cell.length_b   1.000
_cell.length_c   1.000
_cell.angle_alpha   90.00
_cell.angle_beta   90.00
_cell.angle_gamma   90.00
#
_symmetry.space_group_name_H-M   'P 1'
#
loop_
_entity.id
_entity.type
_entity.pdbx_description
1 polymer ?
#
loop_
_entity_poly.entity_id
_entity_poly.type
_entity_poly.pdbx_seq_one_letter_code
_entity_poly.pdbx_strand_id
1 'polypeptide(L)'
;MDWTKGETAPVNTSSVIETRAASARVVVFGIAAIVVILAAAALFLFATLPDGNAFNARVERLFVEQDLTGRAEIGLLEILAQSGTAFSDVLASYRTIIFVLLVFATALLIACMVLLVAIVTLNRRMGEIERSGIQVTSLILARAENLVMLNDIELKLTDAAMETLSVLAEARLDGDTLTGAQIEAMISGKSEADCEEAAGATRIKRLRDALGNQIVTHLLIRNITRQGYVLALDPKVIRMV
;
A
#
# COMPACT_ATOMS: atom_id res chain seq x y z
N MET A 1 -31.72 15.69 -41.44
CA MET A 1 -31.02 16.90 -40.96
C MET A 1 -31.59 17.20 -39.59
N ASP A 2 -30.87 17.21 -38.48
CA ASP A 2 -29.46 17.55 -38.32
C ASP A 2 -28.94 16.89 -37.02
N TRP A 3 -27.79 16.22 -37.11
CA TRP A 3 -27.10 15.56 -36.00
C TRP A 3 -25.81 16.33 -35.73
N THR A 4 -25.83 17.37 -34.91
CA THR A 4 -24.57 17.92 -34.36
C THR A 4 -24.78 18.59 -33.00
N LYS A 5 -24.33 17.93 -31.94
CA LYS A 5 -23.41 18.48 -30.93
C LYS A 5 -23.17 17.44 -29.84
N GLY A 6 -22.18 16.58 -30.09
CA GLY A 6 -21.52 15.83 -29.02
C GLY A 6 -20.54 16.77 -28.33
N GLU A 7 -20.85 17.16 -27.10
CA GLU A 7 -19.93 17.85 -26.21
C GLU A 7 -18.93 16.80 -25.69
N THR A 8 -17.74 16.78 -26.27
CA THR A 8 -16.63 15.94 -25.81
C THR A 8 -16.10 16.52 -24.50
N ALA A 9 -16.54 15.96 -23.38
CA ALA A 9 -15.90 16.20 -22.09
C ALA A 9 -14.41 15.84 -22.20
N PRO A 10 -13.48 16.72 -21.77
CA PRO A 10 -12.07 16.39 -21.76
C PRO A 10 -11.84 15.24 -20.77
N VAL A 11 -11.39 14.10 -21.29
CA VAL A 11 -10.90 13.01 -20.48
C VAL A 11 -9.64 13.51 -19.78
N ASN A 12 -9.79 13.89 -18.52
CA ASN A 12 -8.68 14.17 -17.61
C ASN A 12 -7.90 12.87 -17.42
N THR A 13 -6.99 12.61 -18.34
CA THR A 13 -5.99 11.55 -18.23
C THR A 13 -4.92 12.05 -17.26
N SER A 14 -5.30 12.29 -16.00
CA SER A 14 -4.32 12.65 -14.96
C SER A 14 -3.44 11.43 -14.77
N SER A 15 -2.20 11.60 -15.20
CA SER A 15 -1.27 10.51 -15.39
C SER A 15 -1.03 9.81 -14.05
N VAL A 16 -1.15 8.48 -14.04
CA VAL A 16 -0.80 7.63 -12.89
C VAL A 16 0.67 7.86 -12.45
N ILE A 17 1.47 8.46 -13.34
CA ILE A 17 2.86 8.88 -13.11
C ILE A 17 2.93 10.19 -12.29
N GLU A 18 2.08 11.19 -12.56
CA GLU A 18 2.01 12.43 -11.75
C GLU A 18 1.60 12.15 -10.31
N THR A 19 0.65 11.24 -10.09
CA THR A 19 0.23 10.85 -8.74
C THR A 19 1.33 10.11 -7.97
N ARG A 20 2.15 9.28 -8.65
CA ARG A 20 3.33 8.64 -8.05
C ARG A 20 4.40 9.66 -7.68
N ALA A 21 4.75 10.57 -8.58
CA ALA A 21 5.74 11.62 -8.32
C ALA A 21 5.28 12.62 -7.24
N ALA A 22 4.00 12.98 -7.24
CA ALA A 22 3.40 13.83 -6.21
C ALA A 22 3.46 13.16 -4.83
N SER A 23 3.15 11.87 -4.73
CA SER A 23 3.19 11.15 -3.45
C SER A 23 4.60 11.04 -2.86
N ALA A 24 5.61 10.76 -3.69
CA ALA A 24 7.02 10.73 -3.24
C ALA A 24 7.52 12.12 -2.83
N ARG A 25 7.14 13.17 -3.57
CA ARG A 25 7.51 14.55 -3.23
C ARG A 25 6.87 15.00 -1.93
N VAL A 26 5.60 14.67 -1.68
CA VAL A 26 4.91 15.00 -0.42
C VAL A 26 5.64 14.39 0.78
N VAL A 27 6.12 13.15 0.66
CA VAL A 27 6.92 12.51 1.71
C VAL A 27 8.24 13.25 1.94
N VAL A 28 8.97 13.57 0.87
CA VAL A 28 10.25 14.28 0.98
C VAL A 28 10.06 15.68 1.58
N PHE A 29 9.04 16.41 1.14
CA PHE A 29 8.69 17.72 1.71
C PHE A 29 8.25 17.62 3.17
N GLY A 30 7.51 16.57 3.54
CA GLY A 30 7.12 16.30 4.92
C GLY A 30 8.33 16.05 5.83
N ILE A 31 9.27 15.20 5.38
CA ILE A 31 10.52 14.94 6.12
C ILE A 31 11.33 16.23 6.24
N ALA A 32 11.52 16.97 5.15
CA ALA A 32 12.27 18.21 5.15
C ALA A 32 11.65 19.27 6.08
N ALA A 33 10.32 19.43 6.07
CA ALA A 33 9.62 20.36 6.94
C ALA A 33 9.78 20.00 8.42
N ILE A 34 9.66 18.71 8.78
CA ILE A 34 9.86 18.24 10.15
C ILE A 34 11.30 18.53 10.60
N VAL A 35 12.30 18.21 9.77
CA VAL A 35 13.71 18.48 10.08
C VAL A 35 13.96 19.97 10.28
N VAL A 36 13.39 20.83 9.44
CA VAL A 36 13.53 22.30 9.56
C VAL A 36 12.89 22.83 10.84
N ILE A 37 11.64 22.41 11.15
CA ILE A 37 10.94 22.82 12.37
C ILE A 37 11.73 22.41 13.61
N LEU A 38 12.30 21.21 13.61
CA LEU A 38 13.06 20.69 14.75
C LEU A 38 14.43 21.36 14.90
N ALA A 39 15.12 21.66 13.78
CA ALA A 39 16.35 22.45 13.81
C ALA A 39 16.07 23.88 14.34
N ALA A 40 14.98 24.50 13.90
CA ALA A 40 14.54 25.80 14.41
C ALA A 40 14.20 25.75 15.91
N ALA A 41 13.50 24.71 16.36
CA ALA A 41 13.18 24.50 17.78
C ALA A 41 14.46 24.29 18.62
N ALA A 42 15.44 23.54 18.12
CA ALA A 42 16.72 23.34 18.78
C ALA A 42 17.50 24.67 18.90
N LEU A 43 17.58 25.45 17.82
CA LEU A 43 18.22 26.77 17.84
C LEU A 43 17.51 27.73 18.80
N PHE A 44 16.18 27.75 18.79
CA PHE A 44 15.36 28.57 19.70
C PHE A 44 15.60 28.19 21.16
N LEU A 45 15.71 26.90 21.46
CA LEU A 45 16.00 26.39 22.80
C LEU A 45 17.38 26.87 23.29
N PHE A 46 18.42 26.79 22.46
CA PHE A 46 19.76 27.30 22.80
C PHE A 46 19.82 28.82 22.95
N ALA A 47 19.04 29.57 22.17
CA ALA A 47 18.97 31.02 22.27
C ALA A 47 18.23 31.50 23.54
N THR A 48 17.26 30.71 24.02
CA THR A 48 16.38 31.11 25.14
C THR A 48 16.90 30.64 26.49
N LEU A 49 17.68 29.55 26.55
CA LEU A 49 18.22 29.02 27.81
C LEU A 49 19.36 29.90 28.34
N PRO A 50 19.23 30.48 29.55
CA PRO A 50 20.29 31.26 30.19
C PRO A 50 21.57 30.43 30.30
N ASP A 51 22.72 31.08 30.13
CA ASP A 51 23.98 30.44 30.46
C ASP A 51 24.06 30.23 31.98
N GLY A 52 24.77 29.18 32.39
CA GLY A 52 24.95 28.90 33.82
C GLY A 52 25.65 30.06 34.56
N ASN A 53 26.40 30.88 33.83
CA ASN A 53 27.14 32.00 34.40
C ASN A 53 26.31 33.29 34.58
N ALA A 54 25.07 33.36 34.09
CA ALA A 54 24.19 34.52 34.25
C ALA A 54 23.93 34.86 35.72
N PHE A 55 23.89 33.86 36.60
CA PHE A 55 23.74 34.07 38.04
C PHE A 55 24.98 34.73 38.63
N ASN A 56 26.16 34.16 38.40
CA ASN A 56 27.43 34.69 38.90
C ASN A 56 27.69 36.12 38.40
N ALA A 57 27.43 36.40 37.13
CA ALA A 57 27.58 37.73 36.55
C ALA A 57 26.63 38.78 37.18
N ARG A 58 25.41 38.38 37.56
CA ARG A 58 24.48 39.27 38.28
C ARG A 58 24.90 39.51 39.72
N VAL A 59 25.43 38.48 40.40
CA VAL A 59 25.96 38.62 41.76
C VAL A 59 27.19 39.53 41.77
N GLU A 60 28.15 39.31 40.86
CA GLU A 60 29.33 40.15 40.71
C GLU A 60 28.94 41.62 40.47
N ARG A 61 28.03 41.86 39.53
CA ARG A 61 27.53 43.20 39.22
C ARG A 61 26.92 43.89 40.44
N LEU A 62 26.11 43.18 41.22
CA LEU A 62 25.47 43.74 42.41
C LEU A 62 26.49 44.13 43.49
N PHE A 63 27.54 43.32 43.67
CA PHE A 63 28.60 43.60 44.64
C PHE A 63 29.48 44.79 44.23
N VAL A 64 29.77 44.93 42.93
CA VAL A 64 30.53 46.08 42.40
C VAL A 64 29.70 47.36 42.45
N GLU A 65 28.41 47.32 42.10
CA GLU A 65 27.54 48.50 42.09
C GLU A 65 27.22 49.02 43.50
N GLN A 66 27.23 48.16 44.53
CA GLN A 66 26.90 48.52 45.92
C GLN A 66 28.13 48.67 46.84
N ASP A 67 29.36 48.58 46.29
CA ASP A 67 30.64 48.66 47.02
C ASP A 67 30.72 47.77 48.27
N LEU A 68 30.28 46.51 48.13
CA LEU A 68 30.23 45.53 49.22
C LEU A 68 31.61 44.87 49.42
N THR A 69 32.55 45.59 50.03
CA THR A 69 33.96 45.17 50.20
C THR A 69 34.34 44.75 51.63
N GLY A 70 33.38 44.71 52.55
CA GLY A 70 33.62 44.29 53.93
C GLY A 70 33.86 42.77 54.06
N ARG A 71 34.42 42.36 55.21
CA ARG A 71 34.87 40.97 55.42
C ARG A 71 33.72 39.97 55.51
N ALA A 72 32.56 40.39 56.03
CA ALA A 72 31.37 39.54 56.12
C ALA A 72 30.70 39.38 54.74
N GLU A 73 30.72 40.46 53.97
CA GLU A 73 30.19 40.55 52.61
C GLU A 73 31.02 39.69 51.65
N ILE A 74 32.36 39.71 51.75
CA ILE A 74 33.25 38.83 50.98
C ILE A 74 32.98 37.35 51.31
N GLY A 75 32.76 37.01 52.59
CA GLY A 75 32.38 35.65 52.98
C GLY A 75 31.02 35.21 52.40
N LEU A 76 30.04 36.13 52.34
CA LEU A 76 28.77 35.89 51.65
C LEU A 76 28.97 35.70 50.14
N LEU A 77 29.83 36.49 49.50
CA LEU A 77 30.17 36.33 48.09
C LEU A 77 30.77 34.95 47.80
N GLU A 78 31.64 34.45 48.67
CA GLU A 78 32.26 33.13 48.51
C GLU A 78 31.21 32.00 48.59
N ILE A 79 30.28 32.07 49.54
CA ILE A 79 29.18 31.11 49.67
C ILE A 79 28.21 31.19 48.48
N LEU A 80 27.88 32.41 48.03
CA LEU A 80 27.03 32.64 46.86
C LEU A 80 27.69 32.18 45.57
N ALA A 81 29.00 32.37 45.43
CA ALA A 81 29.76 31.90 44.28
C ALA A 81 29.79 30.37 44.26
N GLN A 82 30.10 29.69 45.37
CA GLN A 82 30.10 28.23 45.43
C GLN A 82 28.71 27.62 45.18
N SER A 83 27.68 28.21 45.77
CA SER A 83 26.29 27.77 45.57
C SER A 83 25.80 28.07 44.14
N GLY A 84 26.21 29.21 43.59
CA GLY A 84 25.91 29.66 42.23
C GLY A 84 26.55 28.78 41.17
N THR A 85 27.81 28.38 41.36
CA THR A 85 28.49 27.43 40.46
C THR A 85 27.81 26.06 40.48
N ALA A 86 27.45 25.56 41.65
CA ALA A 86 26.74 24.28 41.76
C ALA A 86 25.36 24.31 41.08
N PHE A 87 24.62 25.42 41.26
CA PHE A 87 23.32 25.61 40.59
C PHE A 87 23.45 25.76 39.07
N SER A 88 24.47 26.49 38.61
CA SER A 88 24.84 26.63 37.20
C SER A 88 25.11 25.26 36.55
N ASP A 89 25.86 24.39 37.22
CA ASP A 89 26.18 23.04 36.72
C ASP A 89 24.93 22.17 36.58
N VAL A 90 23.96 22.31 37.49
CA VAL A 90 22.65 21.63 37.39
C VAL A 90 21.84 22.15 36.21
N LEU A 91 21.77 23.47 36.00
CA LEU A 91 21.07 24.05 34.83
C LEU A 91 21.72 23.64 33.51
N ALA A 92 23.05 23.60 33.44
CA ALA A 92 23.79 23.12 32.28
C ALA A 92 23.51 21.62 32.01
N SER A 93 23.40 20.82 33.06
CA SER A 93 23.03 19.41 32.98
C SER A 93 21.61 19.23 32.44
N TYR A 94 20.62 19.99 32.94
CA TYR A 94 19.24 19.95 32.43
C TYR A 94 19.14 20.36 30.97
N ARG A 95 19.86 21.41 30.54
CA ARG A 95 19.94 21.79 29.12
C ARG A 95 20.43 20.65 28.25
N THR A 96 21.47 19.94 28.69
CA THR A 96 22.04 18.80 27.95
C THR A 96 21.05 17.65 27.85
N ILE A 97 20.37 17.30 28.95
CA ILE A 97 19.35 16.23 28.97
C ILE A 97 18.19 16.57 28.02
N ILE A 98 17.65 17.80 28.11
CA ILE A 98 16.55 18.24 27.24
C ILE A 98 16.97 18.19 25.77
N PHE A 99 18.19 18.62 25.45
CA PHE A 99 18.71 18.54 24.09
C PHE A 99 18.78 17.09 23.58
N VAL A 100 19.35 16.17 24.37
CA VAL A 100 19.41 14.75 24.00
C VAL A 100 18.01 14.17 23.80
N LEU A 101 17.07 14.44 24.70
CA LEU A 101 15.68 13.99 24.57
C LEU A 101 15.01 14.54 23.30
N LEU A 102 15.24 15.80 22.95
CA LEU A 102 14.71 16.43 21.74
C LEU A 102 15.28 15.78 20.48
N VAL A 103 16.57 15.44 20.46
CA VAL A 103 17.20 14.70 19.36
C VAL A 103 16.62 13.28 19.23
N PHE A 104 16.43 12.56 20.33
CA PHE A 104 15.80 11.23 20.32
C PHE A 104 14.36 11.28 19.83
N ALA A 105 13.55 12.23 20.32
CA ALA A 105 12.18 12.42 19.86
C ALA A 105 12.13 12.73 18.35
N THR A 106 13.06 13.54 17.86
CA THR A 106 13.23 13.85 16.44
C THR A 106 13.52 12.60 15.61
N ALA A 107 14.49 11.80 16.04
CA ALA A 107 14.85 10.56 15.35
C ALA A 107 13.69 9.57 15.31
N LEU A 108 12.93 9.44 16.41
CA LEU A 108 11.75 8.59 16.49
C LEU A 108 10.64 9.05 15.54
N LEU A 109 10.35 10.36 15.47
CA LEU A 109 9.36 10.90 14.52
C LEU A 109 9.74 10.63 13.06
N ILE A 110 11.01 10.82 12.71
CA ILE A 110 11.52 10.53 11.35
C ILE A 110 11.39 9.03 11.05
N ALA A 111 11.80 8.16 11.97
CA ALA A 111 11.70 6.71 11.81
C ALA A 111 10.24 6.26 11.60
N CYS A 112 9.30 6.77 12.42
CA CYS A 112 7.87 6.49 12.27
C CYS A 112 7.33 6.93 10.90
N MET A 113 7.74 8.12 10.42
CA MET A 113 7.32 8.61 9.11
C MET A 113 7.82 7.70 7.97
N VAL A 114 9.11 7.33 8.01
CA VAL A 114 9.70 6.43 7.02
C VAL A 114 9.00 5.06 7.03
N LEU A 115 8.72 4.52 8.21
CA LEU A 115 8.02 3.24 8.37
C LEU A 115 6.60 3.31 7.82
N LEU A 116 5.84 4.39 8.09
CA LEU A 116 4.51 4.60 7.54
C LEU A 116 4.55 4.59 6.01
N VAL A 117 5.49 5.34 5.41
CA VAL A 117 5.65 5.40 3.95
C VAL A 117 6.00 4.04 3.37
N ALA A 118 6.87 3.27 4.04
CA ALA A 118 7.21 1.91 3.64
C ALA A 118 5.96 1.00 3.65
N ILE A 119 5.16 1.04 4.72
CA ILE A 119 3.91 0.27 4.86
C ILE A 119 2.93 0.65 3.75
N VAL A 120 2.70 1.95 3.51
CA VAL A 120 1.79 2.41 2.46
C VAL A 120 2.28 1.93 1.08
N THR A 121 3.58 1.98 0.83
CA THR A 121 4.15 1.51 -0.44
C THR A 121 3.98 0.00 -0.62
N LEU A 122 4.20 -0.79 0.43
CA LEU A 122 4.00 -2.23 0.42
C LEU A 122 2.52 -2.61 0.23
N ASN A 123 1.61 -1.95 0.96
CA ASN A 123 0.17 -2.16 0.82
C ASN A 123 -0.34 -1.81 -0.58
N ARG A 124 0.20 -0.75 -1.20
CA ARG A 124 -0.14 -0.40 -2.59
C ARG A 124 0.35 -1.45 -3.59
N ARG A 125 1.52 -2.05 -3.37
CA ARG A 125 2.01 -3.18 -4.19
C ARG A 125 1.12 -4.41 -4.04
N MET A 126 0.66 -4.70 -2.83
CA MET A 126 -0.32 -5.77 -2.61
C MET A 126 -1.65 -5.50 -3.35
N GLY A 127 -2.18 -4.28 -3.31
CA GLY A 127 -3.43 -3.95 -4.03
C GLY A 127 -3.32 -4.01 -5.57
N GLU A 128 -2.14 -3.75 -6.14
CA GLU A 128 -1.88 -3.99 -7.56
C GLU A 128 -1.82 -5.50 -7.87
N ILE A 129 -1.27 -6.32 -6.97
CA ILE A 129 -1.25 -7.78 -7.09
C ILE A 129 -2.66 -8.37 -6.89
N GLU A 130 -3.49 -7.85 -5.99
CA GLU A 130 -4.88 -8.31 -5.84
C GLU A 130 -5.72 -8.01 -7.08
N ARG A 131 -5.45 -6.90 -7.78
CA ARG A 131 -6.18 -6.52 -9.00
C ARG A 131 -5.62 -7.14 -10.29
N SER A 132 -4.34 -7.51 -10.32
CA SER A 132 -3.68 -8.10 -11.50
C SER A 132 -3.36 -9.59 -11.35
N GLY A 133 -3.48 -10.13 -10.14
CA GLY A 133 -2.91 -11.40 -9.72
C GLY A 133 -3.97 -12.40 -9.26
N ILE A 134 -4.80 -12.83 -10.20
CA ILE A 134 -4.88 -14.26 -10.45
C ILE A 134 -4.48 -14.45 -11.91
N GLN A 135 -3.19 -14.20 -12.21
CA GLN A 135 -2.62 -14.76 -13.43
C GLN A 135 -2.62 -16.27 -13.24
N VAL A 136 -3.50 -16.96 -13.96
CA VAL A 136 -3.57 -18.41 -13.91
C VAL A 136 -2.30 -18.98 -14.55
N THR A 137 -1.37 -19.40 -13.70
CA THR A 137 -0.11 -20.07 -14.06
C THR A 137 -0.28 -21.56 -14.28
N SER A 138 -1.33 -22.15 -13.69
CA SER A 138 -1.68 -23.56 -13.91
C SER A 138 -3.17 -23.81 -13.76
N LEU A 139 -3.73 -24.57 -14.67
CA LEU A 139 -5.06 -25.15 -14.60
C LEU A 139 -4.93 -26.67 -14.78
N ILE A 140 -5.22 -27.44 -13.74
CA ILE A 140 -5.22 -28.91 -13.78
C ILE A 140 -6.66 -29.39 -13.63
N LEU A 141 -7.12 -30.18 -14.59
CA LEU A 141 -8.42 -30.82 -14.58
C LEU A 141 -8.25 -32.31 -14.22
N ALA A 142 -8.71 -32.72 -13.04
CA ALA A 142 -8.77 -34.12 -12.63
C ALA A 142 -10.21 -34.62 -12.77
N ARG A 143 -10.54 -35.17 -13.95
CA ARG A 143 -11.93 -35.53 -14.29
C ARG A 143 -12.48 -36.63 -13.38
N ALA A 144 -11.64 -37.60 -12.99
CA ALA A 144 -12.05 -38.71 -12.14
C ALA A 144 -12.48 -38.27 -10.73
N GLU A 145 -11.98 -37.14 -10.25
CA GLU A 145 -12.21 -36.64 -8.89
C GLU A 145 -13.17 -35.44 -8.86
N ASN A 146 -13.64 -34.96 -10.02
CA ASN A 146 -14.35 -33.69 -10.17
C ASN A 146 -13.62 -32.51 -9.51
N LEU A 147 -12.29 -32.54 -9.59
CA LEU A 147 -11.39 -31.60 -8.94
C LEU A 147 -10.69 -30.76 -10.01
N VAL A 148 -10.69 -29.45 -9.79
CA VAL A 148 -9.96 -28.50 -10.62
C VAL A 148 -8.96 -27.78 -9.73
N MET A 149 -7.68 -27.83 -10.09
CA MET A 149 -6.63 -27.08 -9.40
C MET A 149 -6.27 -25.84 -10.20
N LEU A 150 -6.36 -24.67 -9.58
CA LEU A 150 -6.02 -23.38 -10.18
C LEU A 150 -5.02 -22.64 -9.29
N ASN A 151 -3.77 -22.49 -9.73
CA ASN A 151 -2.70 -21.84 -8.95
C ASN A 151 -2.68 -22.28 -7.47
N ASP A 152 -2.68 -23.59 -7.22
CA ASP A 152 -2.72 -24.21 -5.88
C ASP A 152 -4.06 -24.17 -5.13
N ILE A 153 -5.13 -23.62 -5.73
CA ILE A 153 -6.48 -23.66 -5.18
C ILE A 153 -7.23 -24.88 -5.72
N GLU A 154 -7.71 -25.73 -4.82
CA GLU A 154 -8.57 -26.88 -5.13
C GLU A 154 -10.05 -26.48 -5.17
N LEU A 155 -10.70 -26.75 -6.31
CA LEU A 155 -12.09 -26.44 -6.56
C LEU A 155 -12.84 -27.72 -6.93
N LYS A 156 -13.79 -28.11 -6.08
CA LYS A 156 -14.67 -29.23 -6.39
C LYS A 156 -15.87 -28.75 -7.21
N LEU A 157 -16.00 -29.27 -8.41
CA LEU A 157 -17.09 -28.94 -9.32
C LEU A 157 -18.17 -30.02 -9.31
N THR A 158 -19.36 -29.67 -9.79
CA THR A 158 -20.39 -30.66 -10.14
C THR A 158 -20.03 -31.33 -11.47
N ASP A 159 -20.52 -32.54 -11.71
CA ASP A 159 -20.25 -33.28 -12.96
C ASP A 159 -20.54 -32.43 -14.21
N ALA A 160 -21.70 -31.76 -14.24
CA ALA A 160 -22.09 -30.91 -15.36
C ALA A 160 -21.17 -29.69 -15.56
N ALA A 161 -20.64 -29.12 -14.48
CA ALA A 161 -19.68 -28.01 -14.57
C ALA A 161 -18.30 -28.52 -15.01
N MET A 162 -17.88 -29.70 -14.54
CA MET A 162 -16.63 -30.35 -14.92
C MET A 162 -16.63 -30.73 -16.40
N GLU A 163 -17.73 -31.26 -16.93
CA GLU A 163 -17.91 -31.53 -18.37
C GLU A 163 -17.81 -30.25 -19.20
N THR A 164 -18.52 -29.20 -18.79
CA THR A 164 -18.53 -27.92 -19.51
C THR A 164 -17.13 -27.30 -19.53
N LEU A 165 -16.40 -27.34 -18.41
CA LEU A 165 -15.03 -26.83 -18.35
C LEU A 165 -14.08 -27.68 -19.18
N SER A 166 -14.26 -29.00 -19.20
CA SER A 166 -13.44 -29.92 -20.00
C SER A 166 -13.56 -29.62 -21.50
N VAL A 167 -14.79 -29.45 -22.00
CA VAL A 167 -15.04 -29.11 -23.41
C VAL A 167 -14.41 -27.77 -23.78
N LEU A 168 -14.53 -26.76 -22.91
CA LEU A 168 -13.89 -25.45 -23.14
C LEU A 168 -12.36 -25.52 -23.08
N ALA A 169 -11.80 -26.34 -22.20
CA ALA A 169 -10.36 -26.53 -22.09
C ALA A 169 -9.80 -27.26 -23.31
N GLU A 170 -10.51 -28.26 -23.82
CA GLU A 170 -10.16 -29.00 -25.04
C GLU A 170 -10.20 -28.08 -26.26
N ALA A 171 -11.32 -27.38 -26.48
CA ALA A 171 -11.41 -26.37 -27.55
C ALA A 171 -10.33 -25.29 -27.42
N ARG A 172 -9.95 -24.90 -26.19
CA ARG A 172 -8.87 -23.92 -25.99
C ARG A 172 -7.49 -24.47 -26.36
N LEU A 173 -7.22 -25.75 -26.10
CA LEU A 173 -5.99 -26.42 -26.53
C LEU A 173 -5.90 -26.47 -28.06
N ASP A 174 -7.04 -26.64 -28.73
CA ASP A 174 -7.16 -26.64 -30.19
C ASP A 174 -7.20 -25.22 -30.80
N GLY A 175 -7.38 -24.18 -29.97
CA GLY A 175 -7.45 -22.79 -30.40
C GLY A 175 -8.83 -22.33 -30.87
N ASP A 176 -9.85 -23.15 -30.64
CA ASP A 176 -11.23 -22.93 -31.09
C ASP A 176 -12.05 -22.08 -30.11
N THR A 177 -13.11 -21.48 -30.66
CA THR A 177 -14.15 -20.78 -29.90
C THR A 177 -15.47 -21.48 -30.17
N LEU A 178 -16.21 -21.81 -29.11
CA LEU A 178 -17.44 -22.61 -29.22
C LEU A 178 -18.69 -21.76 -29.02
N THR A 179 -19.70 -21.92 -29.87
CA THR A 179 -21.05 -21.38 -29.63
C THR A 179 -21.76 -22.12 -28.50
N GLY A 180 -22.83 -21.55 -27.94
CA GLY A 180 -23.64 -22.23 -26.94
C GLY A 180 -24.24 -23.55 -27.47
N ALA A 181 -24.69 -23.57 -28.72
CA ALA A 181 -25.19 -24.78 -29.38
C ALA A 181 -24.10 -25.86 -29.51
N GLN A 182 -22.87 -25.48 -29.88
CA GLN A 182 -21.73 -26.39 -29.98
C GLN A 182 -21.33 -26.98 -28.63
N ILE A 183 -21.33 -26.15 -27.58
CA ILE A 183 -21.07 -26.63 -26.21
C ILE A 183 -22.11 -27.67 -25.80
N GLU A 184 -23.40 -27.43 -26.08
CA GLU A 184 -24.45 -28.40 -25.76
C GLU A 184 -24.32 -29.67 -26.60
N ALA A 185 -23.99 -29.56 -27.89
CA ALA A 185 -23.81 -30.69 -28.79
C ALA A 185 -22.67 -31.61 -28.32
N MET A 186 -21.52 -31.02 -27.97
CA MET A 186 -20.35 -31.77 -27.48
C MET A 186 -20.61 -32.47 -26.14
N ILE A 187 -21.34 -31.82 -25.23
CA ILE A 187 -21.65 -32.42 -23.91
C ILE A 187 -22.74 -33.49 -24.02
N SER A 188 -23.79 -33.24 -24.81
CA SER A 188 -24.95 -34.13 -24.89
C SER A 188 -24.82 -35.24 -25.95
N GLY A 189 -23.81 -35.16 -26.82
CA GLY A 189 -23.60 -36.09 -27.93
C GLY A 189 -24.63 -35.98 -29.06
N LYS A 190 -25.39 -34.88 -29.11
CA LYS A 190 -26.42 -34.62 -30.13
C LYS A 190 -25.85 -33.82 -31.31
N SER A 191 -26.61 -33.78 -32.41
CA SER A 191 -26.31 -32.87 -33.52
C SER A 191 -26.46 -31.42 -33.08
N GLU A 192 -25.58 -30.53 -33.55
CA GLU A 192 -25.65 -29.09 -33.26
C GLU A 192 -26.99 -28.47 -33.68
N ALA A 193 -27.63 -29.00 -34.74
CA ALA A 193 -28.93 -28.53 -35.21
C ALA A 193 -30.09 -28.82 -34.22
N ASP A 194 -29.91 -29.81 -33.33
CA ASP A 194 -30.89 -30.20 -32.32
C ASP A 194 -30.60 -29.55 -30.95
N CYS A 195 -29.59 -28.67 -30.88
CA CYS A 195 -29.13 -28.04 -29.67
C CYS A 195 -29.50 -26.55 -29.62
N GLU A 196 -29.98 -26.11 -28.46
CA GLU A 196 -30.34 -24.71 -28.24
C GLU A 196 -29.16 -23.89 -27.70
N GLU A 197 -28.89 -22.74 -28.32
CA GLU A 197 -27.87 -21.79 -27.85
C GLU A 197 -28.10 -21.35 -26.39
N ALA A 198 -29.38 -21.23 -25.97
CA ALA A 198 -29.76 -20.85 -24.62
C ALA A 198 -29.38 -21.91 -23.56
N ALA A 199 -29.39 -23.20 -23.94
CA ALA A 199 -28.98 -24.29 -23.05
C ALA A 199 -27.47 -24.20 -22.76
N GLY A 200 -26.65 -24.02 -23.80
CA GLY A 200 -25.21 -23.80 -23.65
C GLY A 200 -24.87 -22.54 -22.86
N ALA A 201 -25.56 -21.42 -23.12
CA ALA A 201 -25.39 -20.19 -22.35
C ALA A 201 -25.72 -20.40 -20.85
N THR A 202 -26.70 -21.24 -20.54
CA THR A 202 -27.05 -21.60 -19.16
C THR A 202 -25.96 -22.44 -18.49
N ARG A 203 -25.32 -23.37 -19.22
CA ARG A 203 -24.17 -24.12 -18.71
C ARG A 203 -22.98 -23.22 -18.40
N ILE A 204 -22.67 -22.28 -19.29
CA ILE A 204 -21.64 -21.26 -19.05
C ILE A 204 -21.96 -20.42 -17.80
N LYS A 205 -23.22 -20.01 -17.64
CA LYS A 205 -23.65 -19.28 -16.44
C LYS A 205 -23.42 -20.10 -15.17
N ARG A 206 -23.86 -21.36 -15.14
CA ARG A 206 -23.68 -22.25 -13.98
C ARG A 206 -22.20 -22.53 -13.68
N LEU A 207 -21.38 -22.71 -14.71
CA LEU A 207 -19.93 -22.88 -14.55
C LEU A 207 -19.30 -21.61 -13.96
N ARG A 208 -19.69 -20.43 -14.44
CA ARG A 208 -19.25 -19.16 -13.84
C ARG A 208 -19.71 -19.00 -12.40
N ASP A 209 -20.94 -19.40 -12.08
CA ASP A 209 -21.46 -19.32 -10.71
C ASP A 209 -20.68 -20.28 -9.78
N ALA A 210 -20.34 -21.48 -10.25
CA ALA A 210 -19.54 -22.46 -9.51
C ALA A 210 -18.09 -21.98 -9.27
N LEU A 211 -17.44 -21.42 -10.29
CA LEU A 211 -16.09 -20.87 -10.18
C LEU A 211 -16.06 -19.55 -9.38
N GLY A 212 -17.10 -18.74 -9.53
CA GLY A 212 -17.20 -17.42 -8.93
C GLY A 212 -17.52 -17.44 -7.44
N ASN A 213 -18.22 -18.47 -6.96
CA ASN A 213 -18.37 -18.71 -5.53
C ASN A 213 -17.03 -19.02 -4.83
N GLN A 214 -15.94 -19.20 -5.59
CA GLN A 214 -14.64 -19.64 -5.10
C GLN A 214 -13.46 -18.74 -5.56
N ILE A 215 -13.73 -17.45 -5.83
CA ILE A 215 -12.73 -16.35 -5.99
C ILE A 215 -12.14 -16.14 -7.41
N VAL A 216 -12.63 -16.76 -8.51
CA VAL A 216 -12.01 -16.53 -9.86
C VAL A 216 -12.99 -16.36 -11.02
N THR A 217 -13.82 -15.31 -11.02
CA THR A 217 -14.88 -15.19 -12.07
C THR A 217 -14.53 -14.32 -13.27
N HIS A 218 -13.70 -13.29 -13.12
CA HIS A 218 -13.57 -12.29 -14.20
C HIS A 218 -12.61 -12.68 -15.33
N LEU A 219 -11.77 -13.71 -15.14
CA LEU A 219 -10.63 -13.96 -16.03
C LEU A 219 -10.61 -15.34 -16.72
N LEU A 220 -11.53 -16.26 -16.40
CA LEU A 220 -11.48 -17.63 -16.95
C LEU A 220 -12.25 -17.82 -18.26
N ILE A 221 -13.47 -17.28 -18.39
CA ILE A 221 -14.32 -17.54 -19.57
C ILE A 221 -14.72 -16.22 -20.24
N ARG A 222 -14.25 -16.01 -21.46
CA ARG A 222 -14.56 -14.84 -22.28
C ARG A 222 -15.69 -15.17 -23.26
N ASN A 223 -16.70 -14.31 -23.32
CA ASN A 223 -17.67 -14.32 -24.42
C ASN A 223 -17.15 -13.36 -25.49
N ILE A 224 -16.97 -13.88 -26.71
CA ILE A 224 -16.65 -13.09 -27.90
C ILE A 224 -17.95 -12.90 -28.66
N THR A 225 -18.38 -11.64 -28.77
CA THR A 225 -19.62 -11.26 -29.43
C THR A 225 -19.69 -11.87 -30.84
N ARG A 226 -20.74 -12.65 -31.10
CA ARG A 226 -21.01 -13.36 -32.37
C ARG A 226 -20.06 -14.51 -32.72
N GLN A 227 -19.14 -14.90 -31.83
CA GLN A 227 -18.26 -16.07 -32.03
C GLN A 227 -18.48 -17.15 -30.98
N GLY A 228 -18.89 -16.79 -29.77
CA GLY A 228 -19.21 -17.75 -28.71
C GLY A 228 -18.33 -17.57 -27.48
N TYR A 229 -17.95 -18.67 -26.84
CA TYR A 229 -17.26 -18.72 -25.57
C TYR A 229 -15.89 -19.37 -25.74
N VAL A 230 -14.90 -18.83 -25.04
CA VAL A 230 -13.53 -19.35 -25.01
C VAL A 230 -12.95 -19.23 -23.60
N LEU A 231 -12.09 -20.19 -23.23
CA LEU A 231 -11.32 -20.11 -22.01
C LEU A 231 -10.18 -19.09 -22.20
N ALA A 232 -10.16 -18.03 -21.39
CA ALA A 232 -9.22 -16.91 -21.50
C ALA A 232 -7.88 -17.20 -20.79
N LEU A 233 -7.32 -18.38 -21.07
CA LEU A 233 -6.04 -18.87 -20.54
C LEU A 233 -5.04 -19.12 -21.67
N ASP A 234 -3.75 -19.14 -21.33
CA ASP A 234 -2.73 -19.65 -22.24
C ASP A 234 -2.87 -21.19 -22.35
N PRO A 235 -2.98 -21.78 -23.56
CA PRO A 235 -3.03 -23.24 -23.71
C PRO A 235 -1.91 -23.98 -22.98
N LYS A 236 -0.73 -23.36 -22.80
CA LYS A 236 0.42 -23.95 -22.12
C LYS A 236 0.21 -24.20 -20.63
N VAL A 237 -0.74 -23.51 -20.00
CA VAL A 237 -0.99 -23.66 -18.55
C VAL A 237 -2.04 -24.73 -18.24
N ILE A 238 -2.70 -25.28 -19.26
CA ILE A 238 -3.76 -26.29 -19.13
C ILE A 238 -3.15 -27.69 -19.10
N ARG A 239 -3.48 -28.49 -18.09
CA ARG A 239 -3.18 -29.92 -18.03
C ARG A 239 -4.44 -30.71 -17.71
N MET A 240 -4.62 -31.83 -18.40
CA MET A 240 -5.68 -32.80 -18.13
C MET A 240 -5.06 -34.06 -17.50
N VAL A 241 -5.65 -34.53 -16.41
CA VAL A 241 -5.22 -35.71 -15.64
C VAL A 241 -6.40 -36.66 -15.44
#